data_AF-A0A382SA78-F1
#
_entry.id   AF-A0A382SA78-F1
#
_cell.length_a   1.000
_cell.length_b   1.000
_cell.length_c   1.000
_cell.angle_alpha   90.00
_cell.angle_beta   90.00
_cell.angle_gamma   90.00
#
_symmetry.space_group_name_H-M   'P 1'
#
loop_
_entity.id
_entity.type
_entity.pdbx_description
1 polymer ?
#
loop_
_entity_poly.entity_id
_entity_poly.type
_entity_poly.pdbx_seq_one_letter_code
_entity_poly.pdbx_strand_id
1 'polypeptide(L)'
;MKKPWGGRFKQSTDTLMEEFSASISFDRRLYAYDIAGSIAHCKMLAKCKIISQVESKKIIGGLKQILKEFELGKFQCDDRLEDIHMNIENRLTELVGSVGGKLHTARSRNDQICLDIRLYLRDEGDKVTQLISTLAKTLLGMARKHTDTIIPGFTHMQ
;
A
#
# COMPACT_ATOMS: atom_id res chain seq x y z
N MET A 1 -1.94 -18.09 -10.70
CA MET A 1 -3.13 -18.17 -9.83
C MET A 1 -4.37 -17.81 -10.65
N LYS A 2 -5.54 -18.43 -10.46
CA LYS A 2 -6.78 -17.93 -11.10
C LYS A 2 -7.18 -16.62 -10.42
N LYS A 3 -7.66 -15.63 -11.19
CA LYS A 3 -8.12 -14.34 -10.63
C LYS A 3 -9.22 -14.59 -9.58
N PRO A 4 -9.26 -13.84 -8.46
CA PRO A 4 -10.22 -14.08 -7.37
C PRO A 4 -11.68 -14.05 -7.84
N TRP A 5 -11.96 -13.25 -8.86
CA TRP A 5 -13.28 -13.06 -9.48
C TRP A 5 -13.49 -13.91 -10.75
N GLY A 6 -12.44 -14.59 -11.24
CA GLY A 6 -12.46 -15.34 -12.50
C GLY A 6 -13.33 -16.61 -12.49
N GLY A 7 -13.72 -17.09 -11.31
CA GLY A 7 -14.45 -18.36 -11.16
C GLY A 7 -15.83 -18.42 -11.82
N ARG A 8 -16.40 -17.27 -12.22
CA ARG A 8 -17.72 -17.17 -12.88
C ARG A 8 -17.66 -16.99 -14.39
N PHE A 9 -16.46 -16.86 -14.98
CA PHE A 9 -16.28 -16.64 -16.41
C PHE A 9 -15.90 -17.93 -17.14
N LYS A 10 -16.49 -18.16 -18.31
CA LYS A 10 -16.18 -19.32 -19.17
C LYS A 10 -15.00 -19.08 -20.11
N GLN A 11 -14.72 -17.82 -20.44
CA GLN A 11 -13.66 -17.38 -21.34
C GLN A 11 -12.64 -16.55 -20.56
N SER A 12 -11.41 -16.48 -21.08
CA SER A 12 -10.39 -15.57 -20.58
C SER A 12 -10.79 -14.12 -20.84
N THR A 13 -10.38 -13.21 -19.96
CA THR A 13 -10.53 -11.77 -20.16
C THR A 13 -9.67 -11.33 -21.34
N ASP A 14 -10.16 -10.38 -22.14
CA ASP A 14 -9.39 -9.77 -23.21
C ASP A 14 -8.19 -8.99 -22.65
N THR A 15 -7.02 -9.10 -23.26
CA THR A 15 -5.78 -8.44 -22.79
C THR A 15 -5.96 -6.93 -22.61
N LEU A 16 -6.69 -6.26 -23.49
CA LEU A 16 -6.93 -4.81 -23.40
C LEU A 16 -7.77 -4.46 -22.16
N MET A 17 -8.70 -5.33 -21.79
CA MET A 17 -9.47 -5.16 -20.56
C MET A 17 -8.59 -5.42 -19.32
N GLU A 18 -7.68 -6.39 -19.37
CA GLU A 18 -6.74 -6.65 -18.27
C GLU A 18 -5.84 -5.44 -18.03
N GLU A 19 -5.22 -4.91 -19.09
CA GLU A 19 -4.39 -3.71 -19.03
C GLU A 19 -5.17 -2.48 -18.53
N PHE A 20 -6.40 -2.29 -19.00
CA PHE A 20 -7.25 -1.18 -18.57
C PHE A 20 -7.63 -1.27 -17.08
N SER A 21 -7.84 -2.49 -16.56
CA SER A 21 -8.21 -2.72 -15.16
C SER A 21 -7.03 -2.70 -14.19
N ALA A 22 -5.80 -2.92 -14.68
CA ALA A 22 -4.63 -3.08 -13.82
C ALA A 22 -4.25 -1.76 -13.12
N SER A 23 -4.06 -1.85 -11.81
CA SER A 23 -3.65 -0.71 -10.97
C SER A 23 -2.21 -0.80 -10.46
N ILE A 24 -1.53 -1.93 -10.70
CA ILE A 24 -0.18 -2.22 -10.18
C ILE A 24 0.86 -1.13 -10.48
N SER A 25 0.74 -0.46 -11.63
CA SER A 25 1.66 0.60 -12.06
C SER A 25 1.72 1.78 -11.07
N PHE A 26 0.64 2.05 -10.33
CA PHE A 26 0.55 3.14 -9.37
C PHE A 26 0.22 2.69 -7.94
N ASP A 27 -0.52 1.60 -7.75
CA ASP A 27 -0.93 1.13 -6.43
C ASP A 27 0.17 0.36 -5.68
N ARG A 28 1.27 -0.03 -6.36
CA ARG A 28 2.43 -0.67 -5.73
C ARG A 28 2.97 0.10 -4.53
N ARG A 29 2.79 1.43 -4.49
CA ARG A 29 3.16 2.29 -3.35
C ARG A 29 2.43 1.93 -2.05
N LEU A 30 1.32 1.19 -2.14
CA LEU A 30 0.48 0.79 -1.01
C LEU A 30 0.99 -0.48 -0.31
N TYR A 31 2.05 -1.13 -0.79
CA TYR A 31 2.52 -2.44 -0.30
C TYR A 31 2.67 -2.49 1.23
N ALA A 32 3.25 -1.46 1.85
CA ALA A 32 3.50 -1.44 3.29
C ALA A 32 2.20 -1.40 4.09
N TYR A 33 1.19 -0.70 3.57
CA TYR A 33 -0.11 -0.52 4.21
C TYR A 33 -0.98 -1.78 4.04
N ASP A 34 -0.97 -2.39 2.85
CA ASP A 34 -1.62 -3.68 2.63
C ASP A 34 -1.06 -4.76 3.57
N ILE A 35 0.27 -4.83 3.69
CA ILE A 35 0.92 -5.79 4.59
C ILE A 35 0.55 -5.51 6.05
N ALA A 36 0.57 -4.25 6.48
CA ALA A 36 0.20 -3.88 7.84
C ALA A 36 -1.26 -4.25 8.16
N GLY A 37 -2.19 -3.91 7.25
CA GLY A 37 -3.60 -4.27 7.34
C GLY A 37 -3.81 -5.78 7.34
N SER A 38 -3.09 -6.50 6.48
CA SER A 38 -3.11 -7.97 6.40
C SER A 38 -2.57 -8.65 7.66
N ILE A 39 -1.55 -8.11 8.30
CA ILE A 39 -1.07 -8.61 9.60
C ILE A 39 -2.14 -8.40 10.68
N ALA A 40 -2.80 -7.24 10.71
CA ALA A 40 -3.88 -6.97 11.67
C ALA A 40 -5.07 -7.91 11.45
N HIS A 41 -5.49 -8.10 10.19
CA HIS A 41 -6.55 -9.02 9.81
C HIS A 41 -6.22 -10.47 10.20
N CYS A 42 -5.00 -10.93 9.91
CA CYS A 42 -4.55 -12.27 10.27
C CYS A 42 -4.58 -12.53 11.79
N LYS A 43 -4.21 -11.54 12.60
CA LYS A 43 -4.32 -11.61 14.06
C LYS A 43 -5.78 -11.72 14.51
N MET A 44 -6.67 -10.96 13.87
CA MET A 44 -8.11 -11.02 14.14
C MET A 44 -8.69 -12.40 13.81
N LEU A 45 -8.38 -12.97 12.64
CA LEU A 45 -8.82 -14.32 12.26
C LEU A 45 -8.41 -15.38 13.30
N ALA A 46 -7.18 -15.29 13.81
CA ALA A 46 -6.67 -16.21 14.82
C ALA A 46 -7.37 -16.03 16.17
N LYS A 47 -7.65 -14.78 16.57
CA LYS A 47 -8.40 -14.45 17.79
C LYS A 47 -9.84 -14.98 17.71
N CYS A 48 -10.46 -14.88 16.53
CA CYS A 48 -11.80 -15.42 16.25
C CYS A 48 -11.81 -16.94 16.01
N LYS A 49 -10.66 -17.62 16.11
CA LYS A 49 -10.49 -19.07 15.87
C LYS A 49 -10.89 -19.54 14.46
N ILE A 50 -10.88 -18.63 13.48
CA ILE A 50 -11.11 -18.95 12.06
C ILE A 50 -9.87 -19.65 11.47
N ILE A 51 -8.69 -19.26 11.95
CA ILE A 51 -7.42 -19.95 11.69
C ILE A 51 -6.73 -20.29 13.02
N SER A 52 -5.85 -21.27 13.00
CA SER A 52 -5.04 -21.61 14.19
C SER A 52 -3.97 -20.55 14.47
N GLN A 53 -3.49 -20.50 15.72
CA GLN A 53 -2.36 -19.64 16.10
C GLN A 53 -1.07 -19.98 15.34
N VAL A 54 -0.89 -21.26 14.99
CA VAL A 54 0.26 -21.74 14.20
C VAL A 54 0.19 -21.19 12.77
N GLU A 55 -0.99 -21.30 12.13
CA GLU A 55 -1.21 -20.74 10.79
C GLU A 55 -1.05 -19.21 10.78
N SER A 56 -1.58 -18.53 11.79
CA SER A 56 -1.43 -17.07 11.92
C SER A 56 0.04 -16.65 12.03
N LYS A 57 0.83 -17.32 12.87
CA LYS A 57 2.29 -17.07 12.96
C LYS A 57 2.98 -17.30 11.63
N LYS A 58 2.61 -18.36 10.89
CA LYS A 58 3.16 -18.67 9.57
C LYS A 58 2.85 -17.56 8.56
N ILE A 59 1.59 -17.14 8.46
CA ILE A 59 1.15 -16.06 7.56
C ILE A 59 1.84 -14.74 7.89
N ILE A 60 1.87 -14.34 9.17
CA ILE A 60 2.52 -13.10 9.60
C ILE A 60 4.04 -13.14 9.31
N GLY A 61 4.68 -14.30 9.47
CA GLY A 61 6.07 -14.50 9.08
C GLY A 61 6.30 -14.26 7.59
N GLY A 62 5.46 -14.85 6.74
CA GLY A 62 5.49 -14.63 5.29
C GLY A 62 5.27 -13.17 4.91
N LEU A 63 4.26 -12.51 5.47
CA LEU A 63 3.99 -11.08 5.23
C LEU A 63 5.17 -10.18 5.62
N LYS A 64 5.83 -10.46 6.76
CA LYS A 64 7.04 -9.73 7.16
C LYS A 64 8.24 -9.98 6.24
N GLN A 65 8.34 -11.18 5.68
CA GLN A 65 9.36 -11.48 4.68
C GLN A 65 9.10 -10.67 3.40
N ILE A 66 7.86 -10.66 2.92
CA ILE A 66 7.47 -9.87 1.74
C ILE A 66 7.77 -8.38 1.94
N LEU A 67 7.46 -7.83 3.13
CA LEU A 67 7.78 -6.45 3.46
C LEU A 67 9.28 -6.16 3.29
N LYS A 68 10.14 -7.04 3.80
CA LYS A 68 11.60 -6.92 3.64
C LYS A 68 12.04 -7.06 2.18
N GLU A 69 11.37 -7.91 1.40
CA GLU A 69 11.65 -8.03 -0.05
C GLU A 69 11.37 -6.71 -0.76
N PHE A 70 10.29 -6.00 -0.42
CA PHE A 70 10.01 -4.64 -0.93
C PHE A 70 11.04 -3.61 -0.44
N GLU A 71 11.33 -3.56 0.85
CA GLU A 71 12.28 -2.60 1.44
C GLU A 71 13.70 -2.74 0.87
N LEU A 72 14.10 -3.96 0.50
CA LEU A 72 15.39 -4.25 -0.13
C LEU A 72 15.38 -4.09 -1.66
N GLY A 73 14.25 -3.70 -2.26
CA GLY A 73 14.10 -3.61 -3.72
C GLY A 73 14.20 -4.95 -4.46
N LYS A 74 13.97 -6.06 -3.75
CA LYS A 74 14.07 -7.43 -4.30
C LYS A 74 12.73 -7.98 -4.78
N PHE A 75 11.63 -7.42 -4.31
CA PHE A 75 10.30 -7.80 -4.77
C PHE A 75 10.08 -7.25 -6.19
N GLN A 76 9.81 -8.15 -7.14
CA GLN A 76 9.42 -7.80 -8.50
C GLN A 76 7.94 -8.05 -8.64
N CYS A 77 7.16 -6.98 -8.85
CA CYS A 77 5.73 -7.12 -9.15
C CYS A 77 5.56 -7.80 -10.50
N ASP A 78 4.59 -8.70 -10.58
CA ASP A 78 4.16 -9.30 -11.83
C ASP A 78 2.99 -8.46 -12.37
N ASP A 79 3.19 -7.80 -13.51
CA ASP A 79 2.16 -6.95 -14.14
C ASP A 79 0.92 -7.75 -14.59
N ARG A 80 1.04 -9.09 -14.67
CA ARG A 80 -0.12 -9.99 -14.91
C ARG A 80 -1.02 -10.11 -13.68
N LEU A 81 -0.54 -9.68 -12.51
CA LEU A 81 -1.34 -9.57 -11.29
C LEU A 81 -1.87 -8.14 -11.20
N GLU A 82 -3.19 -8.02 -11.30
CA GLU A 82 -3.96 -6.77 -11.49
C GLU A 82 -3.56 -5.64 -10.54
N ASP A 83 -3.39 -5.96 -9.26
CA ASP A 83 -3.16 -5.01 -8.17
C ASP A 83 -2.03 -5.46 -7.22
N ILE A 84 -1.62 -4.56 -6.34
CA ILE A 84 -0.61 -4.86 -5.30
C ILE A 84 -1.06 -5.98 -4.36
N HIS A 85 -2.36 -6.10 -4.11
CA HIS A 85 -2.91 -7.10 -3.21
C HIS A 85 -2.76 -8.52 -3.76
N MET A 86 -3.00 -8.70 -5.06
CA MET A 86 -2.79 -9.96 -5.78
C MET A 86 -1.32 -10.34 -5.82
N ASN A 87 -0.43 -9.36 -6.00
CA ASN A 87 1.02 -9.57 -5.91
C ASN A 87 1.42 -10.12 -4.54
N ILE A 88 0.93 -9.50 -3.46
CA ILE A 88 1.22 -9.92 -2.09
C ILE A 88 0.59 -11.28 -1.77
N GLU A 89 -0.67 -11.52 -2.17
CA GLU A 89 -1.37 -12.81 -1.96
C GLU A 89 -0.69 -13.96 -2.71
N ASN A 90 -0.28 -13.73 -3.96
CA ASN A 90 0.44 -14.73 -4.75
C ASN A 90 1.79 -15.05 -4.09
N ARG A 91 2.59 -14.02 -3.76
CA ARG A 91 3.87 -14.22 -3.09
C ARG A 91 3.72 -14.90 -1.73
N LEU A 92 2.71 -14.54 -0.96
CA LEU A 92 2.43 -15.16 0.32
C LEU A 92 2.12 -16.65 0.15
N THR A 93 1.33 -17.00 -0.86
CA THR A 93 1.01 -18.39 -1.18
C THR A 93 2.25 -19.19 -1.57
N GLU A 94 3.18 -18.61 -2.33
CA GLU A 94 4.48 -19.23 -2.64
C GLU A 94 5.30 -19.51 -1.38
N LEU A 95 5.30 -18.58 -0.42
CA LEU A 95 6.10 -18.69 0.81
C LEU A 95 5.50 -19.65 1.85
N VAL A 96 4.18 -19.65 2.02
CA VAL A 96 3.54 -20.37 3.13
C VAL A 96 2.58 -21.49 2.69
N GLY A 97 2.43 -21.69 1.38
CA GLY A 97 1.54 -22.67 0.78
C GLY A 97 0.05 -22.28 0.90
N SER A 98 -0.81 -23.29 0.85
CA SER A 98 -2.29 -23.12 0.86
C SER A 98 -2.85 -22.35 2.05
N VAL A 99 -2.12 -22.32 3.18
CA VAL A 99 -2.49 -21.52 4.37
C VAL A 99 -2.56 -20.02 4.04
N GLY A 100 -1.77 -19.53 3.08
CA GLY A 100 -1.82 -18.13 2.62
C GLY A 100 -3.20 -17.74 2.09
N GLY A 101 -3.88 -18.65 1.38
CA GLY A 101 -5.22 -18.42 0.85
C GLY A 101 -6.30 -18.23 1.93
N LYS A 102 -6.05 -18.65 3.18
CA LYS A 102 -6.97 -18.41 4.30
C LYS A 102 -7.01 -16.95 4.74
N LEU A 103 -5.98 -16.16 4.45
CA LEU A 103 -5.88 -14.75 4.85
C LEU A 103 -7.06 -13.91 4.34
N HIS A 104 -7.59 -14.21 3.17
CA HIS A 104 -8.69 -13.42 2.59
C HIS A 104 -10.07 -13.78 3.17
N THR A 105 -10.15 -14.74 4.09
CA THR A 105 -11.43 -15.12 4.72
C THR A 105 -12.02 -13.92 5.45
N ALA A 106 -13.33 -13.68 5.24
CA ALA A 106 -14.09 -12.57 5.83
C ALA A 106 -13.53 -11.16 5.53
N ARG A 107 -12.87 -10.99 4.38
CA ARG A 107 -12.36 -9.70 3.89
C ARG A 107 -12.72 -9.54 2.41
N SER A 108 -13.09 -8.33 1.99
CA SER A 108 -13.28 -7.97 0.60
C SER A 108 -12.12 -7.07 0.14
N ARG A 109 -11.89 -7.00 -1.17
CA ARG A 109 -10.93 -6.03 -1.70
C ARG A 109 -11.39 -4.60 -1.41
N ASN A 110 -12.70 -4.36 -1.34
CA ASN A 110 -13.29 -3.04 -1.10
C ASN A 110 -12.91 -2.44 0.26
N ASP A 111 -13.02 -3.21 1.36
CA ASP A 111 -12.63 -2.72 2.69
C ASP A 111 -11.12 -2.66 2.85
N GLN A 112 -10.40 -3.60 2.23
CA GLN A 112 -8.93 -3.62 2.22
C GLN A 112 -8.33 -2.37 1.57
N ILE A 113 -8.72 -2.03 0.34
CA ILE A 113 -8.21 -0.82 -0.32
C ILE A 113 -8.61 0.46 0.42
N CYS A 114 -9.81 0.52 0.99
CA CYS A 114 -10.23 1.66 1.80
C CYS A 114 -9.34 1.86 3.04
N LEU A 115 -8.94 0.77 3.69
CA LEU A 115 -8.00 0.80 4.81
C LEU A 115 -6.62 1.27 4.34
N ASP A 116 -6.10 0.66 3.26
CA ASP A 116 -4.75 0.96 2.75
C ASP A 116 -4.61 2.43 2.37
N ILE A 117 -5.61 2.99 1.66
CA ILE A 117 -5.63 4.41 1.29
C ILE A 117 -5.68 5.30 2.52
N ARG A 118 -6.48 4.96 3.55
CA ARG A 118 -6.55 5.78 4.77
C ARG A 118 -5.24 5.78 5.55
N LEU A 119 -4.57 4.64 5.65
CA LEU A 119 -3.25 4.55 6.28
C LEU A 119 -2.19 5.32 5.48
N TYR A 120 -2.20 5.16 4.15
CA TYR A 120 -1.32 5.91 3.25
C TYR A 120 -1.51 7.43 3.39
N LEU A 121 -2.76 7.91 3.34
CA LEU A 121 -3.07 9.34 3.42
C LEU A 121 -2.72 9.94 4.77
N ARG A 122 -2.85 9.18 5.87
CA ARG A 122 -2.40 9.63 7.18
C ARG A 122 -0.89 9.90 7.18
N ASP A 123 -0.12 8.91 6.74
CA ASP A 123 1.34 9.00 6.76
C ASP A 123 1.87 10.07 5.77
N GLU A 124 1.24 10.21 4.59
CA GLU A 124 1.55 11.30 3.66
C GLU A 124 1.13 12.67 4.18
N GLY A 125 0.00 12.77 4.89
CA GLY A 125 -0.46 14.01 5.52
C GLY A 125 0.54 14.53 6.55
N ASP A 126 1.10 13.64 7.37
CA ASP A 126 2.14 13.98 8.34
C ASP A 126 3.41 14.50 7.64
N LYS A 127 3.84 13.85 6.54
CA LYS A 127 5.00 14.30 5.74
C LYS A 127 4.78 15.68 5.14
N VAL A 128 3.63 15.92 4.50
CA VAL A 128 3.30 17.21 3.89
C VAL A 128 3.30 18.32 4.94
N THR A 129 2.71 18.05 6.11
CA THR A 129 2.69 19.00 7.23
C THR A 129 4.12 19.36 7.67
N GLN A 130 5.00 18.37 7.78
CA GLN A 130 6.40 18.59 8.13
C GLN A 130 7.15 19.41 7.07
N LEU A 131 6.90 19.16 5.79
CA LEU A 131 7.50 19.93 4.69
C LEU A 131 7.04 21.39 4.70
N ILE A 132 5.74 21.65 4.91
CA ILE A 132 5.20 23.00 5.07
C ILE A 132 5.83 23.71 6.26
N SER A 133 5.96 23.04 7.41
CA SER A 133 6.62 23.59 8.59
C SER A 133 8.08 23.96 8.31
N THR A 134 8.78 23.12 7.55
CA THR A 134 10.18 23.35 7.16
C THR A 134 10.31 24.57 6.24
N LEU A 135 9.42 24.69 5.25
CA LEU A 135 9.36 25.86 4.38
C LEU A 135 9.09 27.14 5.16
N ALA A 136 8.09 27.13 6.05
CA ALA A 136 7.75 28.28 6.88
C ALA A 136 8.92 28.73 7.77
N LYS A 137 9.60 27.78 8.43
CA LYS A 137 10.81 28.07 9.23
C LYS A 137 11.94 28.65 8.39
N THR A 138 12.11 28.16 7.17
CA THR A 138 13.14 28.63 6.24
C THR A 138 12.87 30.07 5.81
N LEU A 139 11.63 30.37 5.41
CA LEU A 139 11.19 31.72 5.06
C LEU A 139 11.34 32.69 6.24
N LEU A 140 10.96 32.28 7.45
CA LEU A 140 11.17 33.07 8.67
C LEU A 140 12.65 33.31 8.95
N GLY A 141 13.49 32.30 8.75
CA GLY A 141 14.94 32.42 8.87
C GLY A 141 15.52 33.43 7.89
N MET A 142 15.04 33.44 6.64
CA MET A 142 15.41 34.43 5.63
C MET A 142 14.92 35.83 6.01
N ALA A 143 13.65 35.96 6.40
CA ALA A 143 13.07 37.24 6.81
C ALA A 143 13.87 37.90 7.96
N ARG A 144 14.29 37.12 8.95
CA ARG A 144 15.13 37.62 10.07
C ARG A 144 16.49 38.15 9.65
N LYS A 145 17.07 37.63 8.56
CA LYS A 145 18.36 38.11 8.02
C LYS A 145 18.23 39.39 7.21
N HIS A 146 17.02 39.69 6.73
CA HIS A 146 16.75 40.75 5.77
C HIS A 146 15.76 41.79 6.31
N THR A 147 15.74 42.01 7.64
CA THR A 147 14.81 42.96 8.30
C THR A 147 14.97 44.40 7.79
N ASP A 148 16.19 44.78 7.41
CA ASP A 148 16.52 46.13 6.94
C ASP A 148 16.74 46.18 5.42
N THR A 149 16.48 45.08 4.70
CA THR A 149 16.61 45.03 3.24
C THR A 149 15.40 45.69 2.60
N ILE A 150 15.62 46.81 1.90
CA ILE A 150 14.57 47.54 1.18
C ILE A 150 14.38 46.92 -0.20
N ILE A 151 13.13 46.59 -0.55
CA ILE A 151 12.72 46.15 -1.88
C ILE A 151 11.50 46.96 -2.34
N PRO A 152 11.31 47.20 -3.65
CA PRO A 152 10.06 47.74 -4.16
C PRO A 152 8.93 46.74 -3.93
N GLY A 153 7.80 47.20 -3.39
CA GLY A 153 6.57 46.42 -3.33
C GLY A 153 5.79 46.61 -4.63
N PHE A 154 5.33 45.52 -5.22
CA PHE A 154 4.63 45.57 -6.52
C PHE A 154 3.14 45.24 -6.38
N THR A 155 2.31 45.93 -7.15
CA THR A 155 0.92 45.52 -7.47
C THR A 155 0.73 45.60 -8.97
N HIS A 156 0.10 44.60 -9.60
CA HIS A 156 0.01 44.51 -11.07
C HIS A 156 1.37 44.59 -11.79
N MET A 157 2.45 44.15 -11.13
CA MET A 157 3.84 44.27 -11.61
C MET A 157 4.35 45.73 -11.74
N GLN A 158 3.69 46.70 -11.11
CA GLN A 158 4.10 48.11 -10.98
C GLN A 158 4.49 48.44 -9.55
#